data_AF-A0A1I4X3Y3-F1
#
_entry.id   AF-A0A1I4X3Y3-F1
#
_cell.length_a   1.000
_cell.length_b   1.000
_cell.length_c   1.000
_cell.angle_alpha   90.00
_cell.angle_beta   90.00
_cell.angle_gamma   90.00
#
_symmetry.space_group_name_H-M   'P 1'
#
loop_
_entity.id
_entity.type
_entity.pdbx_description
1 polymer ?
#
loop_
_entity_poly.entity_id
_entity_poly.type
_entity_poly.pdbx_seq_one_letter_code
_entity_poly.pdbx_strand_id
1 'polypeptide(L)'
;MAFRGFLPYIGIVVCFGIIYWLTMLIPNNVLYLGFKSSLLEADRKTIYQGWIFTYGLSFTLLLLNLAELLSSKEDRYWWRIGKSLLTIIFTYAAGAVVFLLMNTEEYNMYLYARDIPAGVYCCVALAITTGLLLVLQLVSTRLRARAGTAFLEEYLPSWLRFDR
;
A
#
# COMPACT_ATOMS: atom_id res chain seq x y z
N MET A 1 -18.31 -10.47 -12.29
CA MET A 1 -17.03 -10.52 -11.55
C MET A 1 -17.36 -10.65 -10.07
N ALA A 2 -17.18 -11.83 -9.51
CA ALA A 2 -17.55 -12.13 -8.14
C ALA A 2 -16.67 -11.35 -7.16
N PHE A 3 -17.25 -11.00 -6.00
CA PHE A 3 -16.63 -10.36 -4.83
C PHE A 3 -15.20 -10.86 -4.50
N ARG A 4 -14.87 -12.11 -4.87
CA ARG A 4 -13.53 -12.71 -4.73
C ARG A 4 -12.40 -11.88 -5.36
N GLY A 5 -12.62 -11.20 -6.48
CA GLY A 5 -11.62 -10.35 -7.12
C GLY A 5 -11.25 -9.08 -6.32
N PHE A 6 -11.97 -8.78 -5.23
CA PHE A 6 -11.65 -7.69 -4.31
C PHE A 6 -10.96 -8.16 -3.03
N LEU A 7 -10.98 -9.47 -2.71
CA LEU A 7 -10.40 -10.00 -1.47
C LEU A 7 -8.93 -9.61 -1.28
N PRO A 8 -8.05 -9.68 -2.31
CA PRO A 8 -6.65 -9.28 -2.12
C PRO A 8 -6.50 -7.79 -1.80
N TYR A 9 -7.34 -6.94 -2.40
CA TYR A 9 -7.34 -5.50 -2.17
C TYR A 9 -7.81 -5.15 -0.75
N ILE A 10 -8.90 -5.80 -0.29
CA ILE A 10 -9.38 -5.69 1.10
C ILE A 10 -8.30 -6.17 2.07
N GLY A 11 -7.65 -7.28 1.76
CA GLY A 11 -6.54 -7.83 2.54
C GLY A 11 -5.40 -6.80 2.71
N ILE A 12 -5.02 -6.10 1.63
CA ILE A 12 -4.02 -5.03 1.70
C ILE A 12 -4.45 -3.91 2.66
N VAL A 13 -5.70 -3.43 2.58
CA VAL A 13 -6.22 -2.38 3.49
C VAL A 13 -6.07 -2.83 4.94
N VAL A 14 -6.53 -4.05 5.26
CA VAL A 14 -6.47 -4.59 6.63
C VAL A 14 -5.02 -4.78 7.09
N CYS A 15 -4.16 -5.37 6.26
CA CYS A 15 -2.76 -5.59 6.58
C CYS A 15 -2.03 -4.27 6.85
N PHE A 16 -2.20 -3.25 6.02
CA PHE A 16 -1.58 -1.95 6.25
C PHE A 16 -2.15 -1.23 7.48
N GLY A 17 -3.45 -1.38 7.76
CA GLY A 17 -4.04 -0.90 9.02
C GLY A 17 -3.38 -1.55 10.25
N ILE A 18 -3.16 -2.86 10.21
CA ILE A 18 -2.44 -3.59 11.27
C ILE A 18 -0.98 -3.14 11.35
N ILE A 19 -0.29 -2.97 10.22
CA ILE A 19 1.10 -2.46 10.19
C ILE A 19 1.16 -1.08 10.86
N TYR A 20 0.23 -0.18 10.52
CA TYR A 20 0.17 1.14 11.16
C TYR A 20 -0.04 1.02 12.67
N TRP A 21 -1.02 0.22 13.08
CA TRP A 21 -1.27 -0.04 14.50
C TRP A 21 -0.03 -0.57 15.22
N LEU A 22 0.65 -1.57 14.66
CA LEU A 22 1.88 -2.14 15.23
C LEU A 22 3.00 -1.09 15.31
N THR A 23 3.18 -0.27 14.27
CA THR A 23 4.21 0.79 14.30
C THR A 23 3.93 1.85 15.36
N MET A 24 2.67 2.09 15.70
CA MET A 24 2.25 3.00 16.77
C MET A 24 2.46 2.42 18.18
N LEU A 25 2.61 1.09 18.31
CA LEU A 25 2.93 0.44 19.59
C LEU A 25 4.42 0.40 19.89
N ILE A 26 5.28 0.68 18.90
CA ILE A 26 6.73 0.69 19.10
C ILE A 26 7.10 2.01 19.76
N PRO A 27 7.58 2.00 21.01
CA PRO A 27 7.88 3.24 21.71
C PRO A 27 9.03 3.96 21.02
N ASN A 28 8.93 5.29 20.95
CA ASN A 28 9.89 6.14 20.25
C ASN A 28 11.36 5.84 20.64
N ASN A 29 11.63 5.50 21.89
CA ASN A 29 12.97 5.17 22.38
C ASN A 29 13.63 3.93 21.73
N VAL A 30 12.86 3.00 21.14
CA VAL A 30 13.36 1.80 20.46
C VAL A 30 13.52 2.02 18.95
N LEU A 31 12.64 2.82 18.34
CA LEU A 31 12.75 3.21 16.92
C LEU A 31 13.88 4.22 16.66
N TYR A 32 14.23 5.02 17.66
CA TYR A 32 15.30 6.01 17.59
C TYR A 32 16.40 5.61 18.59
N LEU A 33 17.27 4.68 18.17
CA LEU A 33 18.49 4.27 18.90
C LEU A 33 19.21 5.51 19.49
N GLY A 34 19.06 5.73 20.80
CA GLY A 34 20.02 6.48 21.62
C GLY A 34 19.95 8.01 21.67
N PHE A 35 18.87 8.69 21.27
CA PHE A 35 18.85 10.16 21.34
C PHE A 35 18.17 10.72 22.61
N LYS A 36 19.00 11.34 23.45
CA LYS A 36 18.65 11.99 24.70
C LYS A 36 18.06 13.38 24.41
N SER A 37 16.74 13.48 24.44
CA SER A 37 15.97 14.65 24.89
C SER A 37 16.48 16.05 24.49
N SER A 38 16.37 16.43 23.22
CA SER A 38 16.28 17.86 22.87
C SER A 38 15.14 18.11 21.88
N LEU A 39 14.33 19.15 22.15
CA LEU A 39 13.20 19.57 21.31
C LEU A 39 13.61 19.93 19.87
N LEU A 40 14.88 20.30 19.67
CA LEU A 40 15.49 20.56 18.36
C LEU A 40 15.74 19.29 17.53
N GLU A 41 15.80 18.11 18.16
CA GLU A 41 16.02 16.82 17.48
C GLU A 41 14.72 16.12 17.08
N ALA A 42 13.56 16.59 17.56
CA ALA A 42 12.26 16.15 17.08
C ALA A 42 12.03 16.45 15.59
N ASP A 43 12.67 17.52 15.07
CA ASP A 43 12.69 17.89 13.65
C ASP A 43 13.47 16.90 12.75
N ARG A 44 14.26 15.98 13.32
CA ARG A 44 14.99 14.93 12.58
C ARG A 44 14.34 13.54 12.69
N LYS A 45 13.14 13.42 13.24
CA LYS A 45 12.43 12.14 13.28
C LYS A 45 11.92 11.75 11.90
N THR A 46 12.56 10.76 11.29
CA THR A 46 12.09 10.14 10.05
C THR A 46 10.78 9.40 10.32
N ILE A 47 9.69 9.85 9.69
CA ILE A 47 8.37 9.20 9.80
C ILE A 47 8.36 7.94 8.94
N TYR A 48 8.93 6.84 9.44
CA TYR A 48 8.99 5.55 8.71
C TYR A 48 7.63 5.06 8.25
N GLN A 49 6.57 5.36 9.01
CA GLN A 49 5.18 5.06 8.63
C GLN A 49 4.81 5.64 7.27
N GLY A 50 5.16 6.90 6.99
CA GLY A 50 4.90 7.56 5.72
C GLY A 50 5.63 6.89 4.55
N TRP A 51 6.87 6.44 4.77
CA TRP A 51 7.63 5.71 3.75
C TRP A 51 7.02 4.33 3.46
N ILE A 52 6.65 3.58 4.50
CA ILE A 52 6.00 2.28 4.36
C ILE A 52 4.67 2.43 3.61
N PHE A 53 3.85 3.41 4.00
CA PHE A 53 2.54 3.67 3.39
C PHE A 53 2.63 4.23 1.97
N THR A 54 3.70 4.96 1.63
CA THR A 54 3.86 5.51 0.28
C THR A 54 4.45 4.47 -0.66
N TYR A 55 5.63 3.93 -0.34
CA TYR A 55 6.39 3.06 -1.23
C TYR A 55 5.98 1.60 -1.09
N GLY A 56 5.81 1.12 0.15
CA GLY A 56 5.39 -0.25 0.41
C GLY A 56 4.03 -0.54 -0.20
N LEU A 57 3.03 0.33 0.03
CA LEU A 57 1.69 0.18 -0.54
C LEU A 57 1.71 0.19 -2.08
N SER A 58 2.41 1.16 -2.68
CA SER A 58 2.53 1.27 -4.14
C SER A 58 3.17 0.01 -4.75
N PHE A 59 4.20 -0.52 -4.12
CA PHE A 59 4.87 -1.74 -4.58
C PHE A 59 4.00 -2.99 -4.41
N THR A 60 3.32 -3.15 -3.26
CA THR A 60 2.38 -4.26 -3.04
C THR A 60 1.24 -4.23 -4.07
N LEU A 61 0.69 -3.05 -4.35
CA LEU A 61 -0.33 -2.88 -5.38
C LEU A 61 0.20 -3.21 -6.78
N LEU A 62 1.43 -2.81 -7.11
CA LEU A 62 2.07 -3.19 -8.37
C LEU A 62 2.16 -4.73 -8.52
N LEU A 63 2.64 -5.43 -7.49
CA LEU A 63 2.74 -6.90 -7.49
C LEU A 63 1.36 -7.56 -7.64
N LEU A 64 0.36 -7.07 -6.91
CA LEU A 64 -1.00 -7.58 -7.02
C LEU A 64 -1.56 -7.36 -8.44
N ASN A 65 -1.34 -6.18 -9.02
CA ASN A 65 -1.77 -5.88 -10.37
C ASN A 65 -1.05 -6.68 -11.44
N LEU A 66 0.21 -7.04 -11.21
CA LEU A 66 0.95 -7.94 -12.07
C LEU A 66 0.36 -9.36 -12.00
N ALA A 67 0.07 -9.86 -10.80
CA ALA A 67 -0.56 -11.16 -10.62
C ALA A 67 -1.97 -11.21 -11.23
N GLU A 68 -2.77 -10.16 -11.07
CA GLU A 68 -4.10 -10.04 -11.69
C GLU A 68 -3.99 -9.96 -13.23
N LEU A 69 -3.03 -9.20 -13.76
CA LEU A 69 -2.79 -9.10 -15.19
C LEU A 69 -2.44 -10.47 -15.80
N LEU A 70 -1.59 -11.24 -15.09
CA LEU A 70 -1.09 -12.51 -15.55
C LEU A 70 -2.13 -13.63 -15.44
N SER A 71 -2.94 -13.63 -14.39
CA SER A 71 -3.97 -14.65 -14.17
C SER A 71 -5.26 -14.39 -14.95
N SER A 72 -5.65 -13.14 -15.21
CA SER A 72 -6.93 -12.85 -15.85
C SER A 72 -6.95 -13.06 -17.37
N LYS A 73 -7.95 -13.79 -17.87
CA LYS A 73 -8.20 -14.01 -19.31
C LYS A 73 -8.53 -12.73 -20.08
N GLU A 74 -9.18 -11.77 -19.44
CA GLU A 74 -9.52 -10.45 -20.01
C GLU A 74 -8.80 -9.35 -19.24
N ASP A 75 -8.01 -8.51 -19.90
CA ASP A 75 -7.43 -7.34 -19.23
C ASP A 75 -8.48 -6.23 -19.08
N ARG A 76 -9.04 -6.07 -17.89
CA ARG A 76 -9.87 -4.91 -17.55
C ARG A 76 -9.02 -3.85 -16.87
N TYR A 77 -8.19 -3.18 -17.66
CA TYR A 77 -7.20 -2.21 -17.19
C TYR A 77 -7.79 -1.11 -16.28
N TRP A 78 -8.84 -0.42 -16.74
CA TRP A 78 -9.48 0.66 -15.97
C TRP A 78 -10.04 0.18 -14.63
N TRP A 79 -10.52 -1.06 -14.58
CA TRP A 79 -11.03 -1.67 -13.36
C TRP A 79 -9.92 -1.94 -12.35
N ARG A 80 -8.79 -2.47 -12.82
CA ARG A 80 -7.58 -2.70 -12.01
C ARG A 80 -7.02 -1.41 -11.40
N ILE A 81 -6.95 -0.33 -12.19
CA ILE A 81 -6.59 1.00 -11.68
C ILE A 81 -7.59 1.44 -10.61
N GLY A 82 -8.89 1.42 -10.92
CA GLY A 82 -9.92 1.87 -9.99
C GLY A 82 -9.84 1.17 -8.63
N LYS A 83 -9.68 -0.17 -8.63
CA LYS A 83 -9.47 -0.95 -7.41
C LYS A 83 -8.23 -0.52 -6.64
N SER A 84 -7.11 -0.29 -7.34
CA SER A 84 -5.85 0.10 -6.71
C SER A 84 -5.92 1.48 -6.07
N LEU A 85 -6.51 2.46 -6.77
CA LEU A 85 -6.69 3.82 -6.24
C LEU A 85 -7.62 3.84 -5.02
N LEU A 86 -8.75 3.11 -5.10
CA LEU A 86 -9.65 2.95 -3.95
C LEU A 86 -8.95 2.27 -2.76
N THR A 87 -8.10 1.28 -3.03
CA THR A 87 -7.33 0.60 -1.98
C THR A 87 -6.40 1.55 -1.25
N ILE A 88 -5.76 2.48 -1.97
CA ILE A 88 -4.93 3.52 -1.34
C ILE A 88 -5.80 4.39 -0.43
N ILE A 89 -6.91 4.92 -0.95
CA ILE A 89 -7.82 5.78 -0.16
C ILE A 89 -8.30 5.06 1.10
N PHE A 90 -8.76 3.82 0.98
CA PHE A 90 -9.22 3.03 2.12
C PHE A 90 -8.10 2.66 3.09
N THR A 91 -6.87 2.44 2.61
CA THR A 91 -5.71 2.17 3.48
C THR A 91 -5.37 3.38 4.34
N TYR A 92 -5.35 4.59 3.75
CA TYR A 92 -5.12 5.83 4.50
C TYR A 92 -6.30 6.17 5.43
N ALA A 93 -7.54 5.85 5.04
CA ALA A 93 -8.69 5.98 5.92
C ALA A 93 -8.63 5.00 7.11
N ALA A 94 -8.24 3.75 6.88
CA ALA A 94 -8.05 2.75 7.94
C ALA A 94 -6.96 3.19 8.93
N GLY A 95 -5.83 3.71 8.44
CA GLY A 95 -4.80 4.29 9.29
C GLY A 95 -5.30 5.47 10.13
N ALA A 96 -6.16 6.33 9.57
CA ALA A 96 -6.79 7.42 10.31
C ALA A 96 -7.72 6.91 11.42
N VAL A 97 -8.50 5.86 11.16
CA VAL A 97 -9.35 5.21 12.17
C VAL A 97 -8.50 4.64 13.30
N VAL A 98 -7.42 3.90 12.99
CA VAL A 98 -6.50 3.38 14.00
C VAL A 98 -5.89 4.51 14.83
N PHE A 99 -5.48 5.60 14.18
CA PHE A 99 -4.95 6.79 14.85
C PHE A 99 -5.95 7.37 15.85
N LEU A 100 -7.20 7.59 15.43
CA LEU A 100 -8.27 8.12 16.29
C LEU A 100 -8.58 7.21 17.47
N LEU A 101 -8.48 5.88 17.30
CA LEU A 101 -8.74 4.91 18.37
C LEU A 101 -7.61 4.82 19.40
N MET A 102 -6.37 5.04 18.99
CA MET A 102 -5.20 4.90 19.86
C MET A 102 -4.98 6.09 20.79
N ASN A 103 -5.53 7.27 20.46
CA ASN A 103 -5.46 8.51 21.26
C ASN A 103 -4.04 8.82 21.79
N THR A 104 -3.03 8.61 20.94
CA THR A 104 -1.62 8.79 21.32
C THR A 104 -1.14 10.21 21.04
N GLU A 105 -0.44 10.82 22.00
CA GLU A 105 0.29 12.08 21.80
C GLU A 105 1.65 11.89 21.10
N GLU A 106 1.97 10.65 20.68
CA GLU A 106 3.24 10.35 20.01
C GLU A 106 3.29 10.86 18.57
N TYR A 107 4.48 11.31 18.16
CA TYR A 107 4.78 11.82 16.82
C TYR A 107 4.54 10.75 15.75
N ASN A 108 3.61 10.99 14.81
CA ASN A 108 3.20 9.99 13.82
C ASN A 108 2.79 10.61 12.47
N MET A 109 2.42 9.77 11.49
CA MET A 109 2.05 10.22 10.14
C MET A 109 0.86 11.19 10.09
N TYR A 110 -0.05 11.14 11.06
CA TYR A 110 -1.27 11.96 11.11
C TYR A 110 -1.14 13.17 12.06
N LEU A 111 -0.25 13.11 13.05
CA LEU A 111 0.05 14.17 14.00
C LEU A 111 1.46 14.73 13.70
N TYR A 112 1.53 15.73 12.80
CA TYR A 112 2.76 16.46 12.51
C TYR A 112 2.58 17.94 12.87
N ALA A 113 3.61 18.55 13.46
CA ALA A 113 3.60 19.94 13.94
C ALA A 113 3.52 21.01 12.83
N ARG A 114 3.42 20.61 11.56
CA ARG A 114 3.28 21.51 10.40
C ARG A 114 2.27 20.90 9.43
N ASP A 115 1.08 21.48 9.41
CA ASP A 115 0.02 21.38 8.40
C ASP A 115 0.08 20.23 7.36
N ILE A 116 -0.87 19.30 7.50
CA ILE A 116 -1.34 18.32 6.49
C ILE A 116 -0.32 17.26 5.99
N PRO A 117 0.20 16.35 6.86
CA PRO A 117 1.18 15.32 6.48
C PRO A 117 0.58 14.10 5.73
N ALA A 118 -0.42 13.40 6.31
CA ALA A 118 -0.93 12.14 5.78
C ALA A 118 -1.61 12.28 4.40
N GLY A 119 -2.28 13.41 4.16
CA GLY A 119 -2.89 13.72 2.87
C GLY A 119 -1.85 13.82 1.75
N VAL A 120 -0.70 14.46 2.03
CA VAL A 120 0.40 14.57 1.05
C VAL A 120 0.98 13.20 0.73
N TYR A 121 1.25 12.35 1.73
CA TYR A 121 1.70 10.98 1.49
C TYR A 121 0.68 10.17 0.67
N CYS A 122 -0.61 10.34 0.93
CA CYS A 122 -1.67 9.71 0.14
C CYS A 122 -1.63 10.18 -1.33
N CYS A 123 -1.53 11.49 -1.58
CA CYS A 123 -1.40 12.04 -2.93
C CYS A 123 -0.15 11.53 -3.66
N VAL A 124 0.99 11.46 -2.97
CA VAL A 124 2.23 10.91 -3.52
C VAL A 124 2.08 9.42 -3.84
N ALA A 125 1.47 8.63 -2.95
CA ALA A 125 1.20 7.21 -3.18
C ALA A 125 0.28 6.99 -4.39
N LEU A 126 -0.77 7.81 -4.54
CA LEU A 126 -1.65 7.80 -5.71
C LEU A 126 -0.88 8.10 -6.99
N ALA A 127 -0.03 9.13 -6.99
CA ALA A 127 0.77 9.51 -8.15
C ALA A 127 1.77 8.40 -8.55
N ILE A 128 2.52 7.87 -7.59
CA ILE A 128 3.48 6.78 -7.81
C ILE A 128 2.76 5.54 -8.33
N THR A 129 1.67 5.12 -7.67
CA THR A 129 0.91 3.94 -8.08
C THR A 129 0.34 4.11 -9.48
N THR A 130 -0.20 5.28 -9.81
CA THR A 130 -0.70 5.57 -11.16
C THR A 130 0.43 5.45 -12.19
N GLY A 131 1.60 6.04 -11.93
CA GLY A 131 2.77 5.93 -12.80
C GLY A 131 3.21 4.47 -13.00
N LEU A 132 3.31 3.69 -11.93
CA LEU A 132 3.67 2.27 -11.97
C LEU A 132 2.65 1.44 -12.77
N LEU A 133 1.35 1.69 -12.59
CA LEU A 133 0.29 0.98 -13.32
C LEU A 133 0.25 1.35 -14.80
N LEU A 134 0.58 2.60 -15.16
CA LEU A 134 0.76 3.02 -16.55
C LEU A 134 1.94 2.29 -17.19
N VAL A 135 3.09 2.23 -16.51
CA VAL A 135 4.25 1.47 -16.98
C VAL A 135 3.90 0.00 -17.16
N LEU A 136 3.22 -0.60 -16.18
CA LEU A 136 2.75 -1.99 -16.25
C LEU A 136 1.84 -2.21 -17.47
N GLN A 137 1.00 -1.24 -17.82
CA GLN A 137 0.14 -1.33 -19.00
C GLN A 137 0.93 -1.30 -20.31
N LEU A 138 1.98 -0.49 -20.38
CA LEU A 138 2.84 -0.43 -21.57
C LEU A 138 3.58 -1.75 -21.82
N VAL A 139 3.97 -2.45 -20.74
CA VAL A 139 4.67 -3.75 -20.84
C VAL A 139 3.74 -4.96 -20.79
N SER A 140 2.44 -4.77 -20.60
CA SER A 140 1.49 -5.86 -20.33
C SER A 140 1.41 -6.88 -21.45
N THR A 141 1.42 -6.42 -22.70
CA THR A 141 1.38 -7.27 -23.90
C THR A 141 2.60 -8.19 -23.97
N ARG A 142 3.80 -7.66 -23.70
CA ARG A 142 5.05 -8.43 -23.68
C ARG A 142 5.09 -9.42 -22.53
N LEU A 143 4.60 -9.03 -21.35
CA LEU A 143 4.54 -9.89 -20.18
C LEU A 143 3.61 -11.08 -20.41
N ARG A 144 2.41 -10.83 -20.94
CA ARG A 144 1.44 -11.88 -21.26
C ARG A 144 1.92 -12.81 -22.37
N ALA A 145 2.60 -12.28 -23.39
CA ALA A 145 3.16 -13.11 -24.46
C ALA A 145 4.28 -14.06 -23.96
N ARG A 146 4.99 -13.69 -22.89
CA ARG A 146 6.04 -14.53 -22.28
C ARG A 146 5.52 -15.45 -21.18
N ALA A 147 4.47 -15.06 -20.48
CA ALA A 147 3.84 -15.87 -19.46
C ALA A 147 3.00 -16.97 -20.12
N GLY A 148 3.59 -18.16 -20.29
CA GLY A 148 2.85 -19.34 -20.70
C GLY A 148 1.81 -19.75 -19.65
N THR A 149 0.74 -20.43 -20.09
CA THR A 149 -0.33 -20.93 -19.20
C THR A 149 0.19 -21.86 -18.10
N ALA A 150 1.24 -22.64 -18.37
CA ALA A 150 1.89 -23.52 -17.41
C ALA A 150 2.55 -22.78 -16.24
N PHE A 151 3.16 -21.60 -16.48
CA PHE A 151 3.79 -20.80 -15.43
C PHE A 151 2.74 -20.27 -14.42
N LEU A 152 1.55 -19.94 -14.90
CA LEU A 152 0.47 -19.41 -14.05
C LEU A 152 -0.12 -20.47 -13.13
N GLU A 153 -0.23 -21.71 -13.61
CA GLU A 153 -0.77 -22.81 -12.83
C GLU A 153 0.20 -23.33 -11.77
N GLU A 154 1.51 -23.20 -11.99
CA GLU A 154 2.55 -23.71 -11.10
C GLU A 154 2.94 -22.69 -10.01
N TYR A 155 3.05 -21.40 -10.36
CA TYR A 155 3.58 -20.38 -9.44
C TYR A 155 2.52 -19.51 -8.76
N LEU A 156 1.28 -19.48 -9.26
CA LEU A 156 0.25 -18.57 -8.77
C LEU A 156 -0.75 -19.33 -7.86
N PRO A 157 -0.84 -18.98 -6.56
CA PRO A 157 -1.74 -19.67 -5.63
C PRO A 157 -3.19 -19.59 -6.08
N SER A 158 -3.98 -20.63 -5.83
CA SER A 158 -5.38 -20.74 -6.30
C SER A 158 -6.28 -19.59 -5.84
N TRP A 159 -6.00 -19.00 -4.67
CA TRP A 159 -6.72 -17.86 -4.11
C TRP A 159 -6.38 -16.51 -4.77
N LEU A 160 -5.31 -16.48 -5.56
CA LEU A 160 -4.79 -15.30 -6.26
C LEU A 160 -5.04 -15.38 -7.79
N ARG A 161 -5.74 -16.43 -8.24
CA ARG A 161 -6.17 -16.64 -9.64
C ARG A 161 -7.48 -15.91 -9.91
N PHE A 162 -7.44 -14.88 -10.76
CA PHE A 162 -8.58 -14.00 -11.07
C PHE A 162 -9.47 -14.50 -12.23
N ASP A 163 -9.13 -15.66 -12.78
CA ASP A 163 -9.70 -16.34 -13.93
C ASP A 163 -10.81 -17.36 -13.58
N ARG A 164 -11.11 -17.55 -12.29
CA ARG A 164 -12.17 -18.45 -11.78
C ARG A 164 -13.39 -17.71 -11.21
#